data_AF-A0A197JYU0-F1
#
_entry.id   AF-A0A197JYU0-F1
#
_cell.length_a   1.000
_cell.length_b   1.000
_cell.length_c   1.000
_cell.angle_alpha   90.00
_cell.angle_beta   90.00
_cell.angle_gamma   90.00
#
_symmetry.space_group_name_H-M   'P 1'
#
loop_
_entity.id
_entity.type
_entity.pdbx_description
1 polymer ?
#
loop_
_entity_poly.entity_id
_entity_poly.type
_entity_poly.pdbx_seq_one_letter_code
_entity_poly.pdbx_strand_id
1 'polypeptide(L)'
;MMITGTDHYYSTDPKNLPASGYTFEGITGYLYPDKFANTVPLHHWFNPTLGDNFYTIDEPNLPSTNGYEYKGIVGYIYQTASRGIVPLLRFCHENGDHFYTTDPRGELMSRFRYVLERVEGYLFPEPVDGTIPLFRWVKGPLG
;
A
#
# COMPACT_ATOMS: atom_id res chain seq x y z
N MET A 1 -5.08 24.73 -10.80
CA MET A 1 -4.76 24.45 -9.39
C MET A 1 -3.90 23.21 -9.38
N MET A 2 -2.59 23.38 -9.19
CA MET A 2 -1.62 22.28 -9.27
C MET A 2 -1.77 21.43 -8.01
N ILE A 3 -2.06 20.13 -8.17
CA ILE A 3 -2.06 19.17 -7.06
C ILE A 3 -0.59 18.81 -6.82
N THR A 4 0.00 19.40 -5.78
CA THR A 4 1.32 19.03 -5.28
C THR A 4 1.15 17.85 -4.31
N GLY A 5 1.59 16.66 -4.73
CA GLY A 5 1.90 15.48 -3.92
C GLY A 5 0.87 15.06 -2.87
N THR A 6 -0.16 14.31 -3.27
CA THR A 6 -0.86 13.41 -2.34
C THR A 6 -0.01 12.15 -2.20
N ASP A 7 0.31 11.74 -0.97
CA ASP A 7 0.99 10.46 -0.69
C ASP A 7 0.06 9.56 0.14
N HIS A 8 0.18 8.24 -0.03
CA HIS A 8 -0.70 7.27 0.61
C HIS A 8 0.08 6.36 1.56
N TYR A 9 -0.38 6.29 2.80
CA TYR A 9 0.22 5.44 3.82
C TYR A 9 -0.70 4.26 4.16
N TYR A 10 -0.11 3.08 4.27
CA TYR A 10 -0.77 1.83 4.60
C TYR A 10 -0.13 1.19 5.83
N SER A 11 -0.96 0.83 6.79
CA SER A 11 -0.51 0.24 8.06
C SER A 11 -1.60 -0.63 8.67
N THR A 12 -1.17 -1.58 9.49
CA THR A 12 -2.04 -2.41 10.33
C THR A 12 -2.28 -1.81 11.72
N ASP A 13 -1.54 -0.76 12.08
CA ASP A 13 -1.70 -0.02 13.33
C ASP A 13 -2.35 1.35 13.07
N PRO A 14 -3.63 1.53 13.43
CA PRO A 14 -4.33 2.79 13.20
C PRO A 14 -3.94 3.90 14.18
N LYS A 15 -3.15 3.59 15.21
CA LYS A 15 -2.72 4.56 16.23
C LYS A 15 -1.33 5.13 15.92
N ASN A 16 -0.51 4.39 15.20
CA ASN A 16 0.79 4.86 14.72
C ASN A 16 0.65 5.53 13.35
N LEU A 17 0.12 6.75 13.36
CA LEU A 17 0.07 7.59 12.17
C LEU A 17 1.49 8.03 11.78
N PRO A 18 1.82 8.11 10.48
CA PRO A 18 2.92 8.96 10.03
C PRO A 18 2.58 10.41 10.42
N ALA A 19 3.61 11.23 10.64
CA ALA A 19 3.51 12.58 11.19
C ALA A 19 2.38 13.46 10.62
N SER A 20 2.03 14.54 11.34
CA SER A 20 1.01 15.55 10.99
C SER A 20 0.73 15.73 9.48
N GLY A 21 -0.53 15.58 9.06
CA GLY A 21 -0.99 15.88 7.70
C GLY A 21 -1.70 14.74 6.96
N TYR A 22 -1.78 13.53 7.55
CA TYR A 22 -2.53 12.41 6.98
C TYR A 22 -3.98 12.38 7.47
N THR A 23 -4.90 12.07 6.56
CA THR A 23 -6.34 11.86 6.81
C THR A 23 -6.69 10.39 6.56
N PHE A 24 -7.45 9.78 7.46
CA PHE A 24 -7.89 8.39 7.33
C PHE A 24 -8.89 8.22 6.17
N GLU A 25 -8.66 7.25 5.30
CA GLU A 25 -9.52 6.95 4.15
C GLU A 25 -10.31 5.65 4.29
N GLY A 26 -9.85 4.72 5.12
CA GLY A 26 -10.59 3.48 5.38
C GLY A 26 -9.72 2.23 5.44
N ILE A 27 -10.36 1.09 5.21
CA ILE A 27 -9.73 -0.23 5.15
C ILE A 27 -9.58 -0.62 3.69
N THR A 28 -8.35 -0.97 3.29
CA THR A 28 -8.03 -1.46 1.93
C THR A 28 -8.37 -2.95 1.77
N GLY A 29 -8.20 -3.72 2.86
CA GLY A 29 -8.49 -5.15 2.93
C GLY A 29 -7.95 -5.74 4.23
N TYR A 30 -7.91 -7.07 4.32
CA TYR A 30 -7.44 -7.80 5.50
C TYR A 30 -6.33 -8.77 5.14
N LEU A 31 -5.34 -8.87 6.03
CA LEU A 31 -4.12 -9.66 5.87
C LEU A 31 -3.75 -10.38 7.17
N TYR A 32 -2.82 -11.34 7.13
CA TYR A 32 -2.34 -11.99 8.35
C TYR A 32 -1.22 -11.17 9.01
N PRO A 33 -1.25 -10.93 10.33
CA PRO A 33 -0.16 -10.23 11.03
C PRO A 33 1.16 -11.01 10.99
N ASP A 34 1.07 -12.33 10.99
CA ASP A 34 2.19 -13.26 11.01
C ASP A 34 2.15 -14.18 9.78
N LYS A 35 3.29 -14.82 9.49
CA LYS A 35 3.41 -15.74 8.36
C LYS A 35 2.36 -16.85 8.46
N PHE A 36 1.50 -16.93 7.45
CA PHE A 36 0.49 -17.97 7.31
C PHE A 36 0.75 -18.84 6.07
N ALA A 37 0.08 -19.99 5.98
CA ALA A 37 0.27 -20.91 4.85
C ALA A 37 0.00 -20.22 3.51
N ASN A 38 0.95 -20.36 2.57
CA ASN A 38 0.91 -19.79 1.21
C ASN A 38 0.87 -18.24 1.15
N THR A 39 1.32 -17.57 2.21
CA THR A 39 1.47 -16.11 2.23
C THR A 39 2.93 -15.67 2.12
N VAL A 40 3.11 -14.47 1.61
CA VAL A 40 4.40 -13.77 1.49
C VAL A 40 4.32 -12.44 2.25
N PRO A 41 5.45 -11.95 2.79
CA PRO A 41 5.48 -10.66 3.47
C PRO A 41 5.18 -9.50 2.49
N LEU A 42 4.41 -8.52 2.95
CA LEU A 42 4.25 -7.20 2.34
C LEU A 42 5.19 -6.23 3.05
N HIS A 43 6.21 -5.77 2.34
CA HIS A 43 7.26 -4.89 2.84
C HIS A 43 6.87 -3.43 2.67
N HIS A 44 7.18 -2.61 3.66
CA HIS A 44 7.09 -1.16 3.59
C HIS A 44 8.48 -0.54 3.43
N TRP A 45 8.58 0.37 2.48
CA TRP A 45 9.74 1.21 2.19
C TRP A 45 9.30 2.66 2.12
N PHE A 46 10.20 3.58 2.48
CA PHE A 46 9.90 5.01 2.46
C PHE A 46 11.03 5.80 1.83
N ASN A 47 10.71 6.70 0.91
CA ASN A 47 11.68 7.62 0.32
C ASN A 47 11.48 9.03 0.91
N PRO A 48 12.38 9.51 1.79
CA PRO A 48 12.24 10.84 2.39
C PRO A 48 12.41 12.00 1.40
N THR A 49 13.09 11.78 0.28
CA THR A 49 13.27 12.80 -0.77
C THR A 49 12.01 12.99 -1.60
N LEU A 50 11.33 11.89 -1.95
CA LEU A 50 10.07 11.92 -2.70
C LEU A 50 8.85 12.10 -1.78
N GLY A 51 8.98 11.74 -0.51
CA GLY A 51 7.87 11.63 0.43
C GLY A 51 6.94 10.45 0.13
N ASP A 52 7.42 9.41 -0.55
CA ASP A 52 6.63 8.28 -1.05
C ASP A 52 6.72 7.06 -0.13
N ASN A 53 5.56 6.45 0.15
CA ASN A 53 5.44 5.17 0.84
C ASN A 53 5.20 4.03 -0.15
N PHE A 54 6.17 3.14 -0.26
CA PHE A 54 6.17 2.04 -1.21
C PHE A 54 5.99 0.70 -0.54
N TYR A 55 5.07 -0.10 -1.06
CA TYR A 55 4.71 -1.42 -0.56
C TYR A 55 4.92 -2.50 -1.61
N THR A 56 5.61 -3.59 -1.24
CA THR A 56 5.99 -4.64 -2.19
C THR A 56 6.08 -6.02 -1.56
N ILE A 57 5.74 -7.09 -2.28
CA ILE A 57 6.00 -8.49 -1.88
C ILE A 57 7.37 -9.02 -2.30
N ASP A 58 8.13 -8.25 -3.06
CA ASP A 58 9.46 -8.64 -3.51
C ASP A 58 10.51 -8.39 -2.39
N GLU A 59 11.09 -9.45 -1.79
CA GLU A 59 12.15 -9.40 -0.74
C GLU A 59 13.59 -9.48 -1.29
N PRO A 60 14.61 -9.03 -0.54
CA PRO A 60 14.90 -7.67 -0.10
C PRO A 60 15.93 -6.97 -1.04
N ASN A 61 16.19 -7.55 -2.22
CA ASN A 61 17.17 -7.04 -3.20
C ASN A 61 16.54 -6.06 -4.21
N LEU A 62 15.44 -5.39 -3.86
CA LEU A 62 15.26 -4.05 -4.39
C LEU A 62 16.43 -3.27 -3.82
N PRO A 63 17.36 -2.81 -4.65
CA PRO A 63 18.57 -2.24 -4.10
C PRO A 63 18.16 -1.04 -3.26
N SER A 64 19.02 -0.65 -2.35
CA SER A 64 19.11 0.71 -1.83
C SER A 64 19.33 1.77 -2.95
N THR A 65 18.78 1.57 -4.16
CA THR A 65 19.17 2.19 -5.44
C THR A 65 18.67 3.59 -5.68
N ASN A 66 17.73 4.14 -4.91
CA ASN A 66 17.19 5.48 -5.20
C ASN A 66 16.67 6.20 -3.93
N GLY A 67 17.27 5.94 -2.76
CA GLY A 67 16.90 6.65 -1.53
C GLY A 67 15.68 6.10 -0.77
N TYR A 68 15.21 4.89 -1.07
CA TYR A 68 14.20 4.20 -0.25
C TYR A 68 14.84 3.53 0.97
N GLU A 69 14.23 3.73 2.13
CA GLU A 69 14.61 3.16 3.41
C GLU A 69 13.61 2.07 3.81
N TYR A 70 14.11 0.89 4.21
CA TYR A 70 13.26 -0.19 4.68
C TYR A 70 12.61 0.16 6.02
N LYS A 71 11.30 -0.05 6.14
CA LYS A 71 10.50 0.23 7.34
C LYS A 71 9.93 -1.02 8.01
N GLY A 72 9.98 -2.17 7.34
CA GLY A 72 9.62 -3.46 7.93
C GLY A 72 8.52 -4.18 7.15
N ILE A 73 7.99 -5.24 7.77
CA ILE A 73 6.87 -6.02 7.26
C ILE A 73 5.58 -5.43 7.82
N VAL A 74 4.63 -5.12 6.94
CA VAL A 74 3.28 -4.63 7.31
C VAL A 74 2.38 -5.79 7.70
N GLY A 75 2.56 -6.93 7.03
CA GLY A 75 1.85 -8.18 7.27
C GLY A 75 2.06 -9.15 6.12
N TYR A 76 1.22 -10.18 6.03
CA TYR A 76 1.40 -11.28 5.09
C TYR A 76 0.15 -11.46 4.21
N ILE A 77 0.38 -11.44 2.90
CA ILE A 77 -0.67 -11.48 1.87
C ILE A 77 -0.48 -12.70 0.96
N TYR A 78 -1.52 -13.10 0.23
CA TYR A 78 -1.37 -14.17 -0.76
C TYR A 78 -0.69 -13.64 -2.02
N GLN A 79 0.23 -14.43 -2.58
CA GLN A 79 0.92 -14.07 -3.83
C GLN A 79 0.10 -14.42 -5.08
N THR A 80 -0.78 -15.42 -4.99
CA THR A 80 -1.55 -15.94 -6.13
C THR A 80 -3.05 -15.79 -5.89
N ALA A 81 -3.80 -15.58 -6.98
CA ALA A 81 -5.25 -15.47 -6.92
C ALA A 81 -5.88 -16.77 -6.43
N SER A 82 -6.92 -16.64 -5.60
CA SER A 82 -7.74 -17.75 -5.13
C SER A 82 -9.17 -17.26 -4.87
N ARG A 83 -10.09 -18.19 -4.64
CA ARG A 83 -11.48 -17.85 -4.31
C ARG A 83 -11.54 -17.18 -2.94
N GLY A 84 -12.21 -16.03 -2.86
CA GLY A 84 -12.45 -15.31 -1.60
C GLY A 84 -11.41 -14.24 -1.26
N ILE A 85 -10.42 -14.02 -2.13
CA ILE A 85 -9.44 -12.94 -2.02
C ILE A 85 -9.48 -12.06 -3.27
N VAL A 86 -9.09 -10.80 -3.13
CA VAL A 86 -9.15 -9.76 -4.16
C VAL A 86 -7.76 -9.18 -4.41
N PRO A 87 -7.44 -8.74 -5.64
CA PRO A 87 -6.12 -8.20 -5.93
C PRO A 87 -5.89 -6.87 -5.21
N LEU A 88 -4.71 -6.70 -4.62
CA LEU A 88 -4.17 -5.41 -4.24
C LEU A 88 -3.49 -4.82 -5.48
N LEU A 89 -4.14 -3.88 -6.13
CA LEU A 89 -3.65 -3.21 -7.32
C LEU A 89 -2.68 -2.10 -6.91
N ARG A 90 -1.47 -2.10 -7.47
CA ARG A 90 -0.49 -1.02 -7.32
C ARG A 90 -0.53 -0.12 -8.55
N PHE A 91 -0.71 1.16 -8.30
CA PHE A 91 -0.63 2.24 -9.27
C PHE A 91 0.56 3.15 -8.96
N CYS A 92 1.17 3.72 -10.00
CA CYS A 92 2.29 4.64 -9.88
C CYS A 92 2.00 5.94 -10.66
N HIS A 93 2.32 7.09 -10.08
CA HIS A 93 2.25 8.40 -10.73
C HIS A 93 3.63 8.83 -11.26
N GLU A 94 3.66 9.73 -12.25
CA GLU A 94 4.90 10.24 -12.88
C GLU A 94 5.89 10.91 -11.91
N ASN A 95 5.42 11.33 -10.73
CA ASN A 95 6.25 11.93 -9.67
C ASN A 95 6.86 10.89 -8.72
N GLY A 96 6.59 9.60 -8.93
CA GLY A 96 7.05 8.50 -8.09
C GLY A 96 6.11 8.10 -6.95
N ASP A 97 4.94 8.74 -6.78
CA ASP A 97 3.96 8.35 -5.76
C ASP A 97 3.26 7.04 -6.10
N HIS A 98 3.06 6.19 -5.08
CA HIS A 98 2.35 4.92 -5.21
C HIS A 98 1.00 4.92 -4.52
N PHE A 99 0.01 4.33 -5.20
CA PHE A 99 -1.33 4.13 -4.69
C PHE A 99 -1.73 2.67 -4.77
N TYR A 100 -2.39 2.18 -3.73
CA TYR A 100 -2.83 0.79 -3.61
C TYR A 100 -4.33 0.70 -3.31
N THR A 101 -5.02 -0.17 -4.03
CA THR A 101 -6.46 -0.37 -3.86
C THR A 101 -6.89 -1.80 -4.20
N THR A 102 -8.00 -2.24 -3.61
CA THR A 102 -8.70 -3.46 -3.98
C THR A 102 -9.90 -3.20 -4.90
N ASP A 103 -10.25 -1.94 -5.20
CA ASP A 103 -11.28 -1.60 -6.17
C ASP A 103 -10.80 -1.97 -7.58
N PRO A 104 -11.46 -2.90 -8.30
CA PRO A 104 -11.08 -3.27 -9.66
C PRO A 104 -11.15 -2.11 -10.68
N ARG A 105 -11.80 -0.99 -10.34
CA ARG A 105 -11.87 0.22 -11.17
C ARG A 105 -10.75 1.22 -10.85
N GLY A 106 -9.88 0.89 -9.90
CA GLY A 106 -8.72 1.70 -9.53
C GLY A 106 -9.08 3.05 -8.94
N GLU A 107 -10.27 3.21 -8.34
CA GLU A 107 -10.74 4.45 -7.70
C GLU A 107 -10.60 5.71 -8.59
N LEU A 108 -10.74 5.55 -9.91
CA LEU A 108 -10.58 6.62 -10.91
C LEU A 108 -9.16 7.24 -10.94
N MET A 109 -8.15 6.59 -10.36
CA MET A 109 -6.78 7.13 -10.26
C MET A 109 -6.11 7.41 -11.61
N SER A 110 -6.58 6.76 -12.68
CA SER A 110 -6.18 7.08 -14.06
C SER A 110 -6.51 8.52 -14.46
N ARG A 111 -7.56 9.14 -13.89
CA ARG A 111 -7.88 10.56 -14.11
C ARG A 111 -6.87 11.49 -13.46
N PHE A 112 -6.13 11.00 -12.48
CA PHE A 112 -5.09 11.71 -11.75
C PHE A 112 -3.68 11.33 -12.22
N ARG A 113 -3.55 10.73 -13.42
CA ARG A 113 -2.28 10.30 -14.06
C ARG A 113 -1.53 9.18 -13.35
N TYR A 114 -2.20 8.45 -12.45
CA TYR A 114 -1.68 7.18 -11.97
C TYR A 114 -1.92 6.10 -13.03
N VAL A 115 -0.90 5.28 -13.26
CA VAL A 115 -0.94 4.14 -14.18
C VAL A 115 -0.91 2.86 -13.36
N LEU A 116 -1.77 1.90 -13.69
CA LEU A 116 -1.72 0.57 -13.09
C LEU A 116 -0.38 -0.07 -13.41
N GLU A 117 0.40 -0.34 -12.37
CA GLU A 117 1.72 -0.93 -12.50
C GLU A 117 1.64 -2.46 -12.47
N ARG A 118 0.99 -3.02 -11.43
CA ARG A 118 0.79 -4.48 -11.29
C ARG A 118 -0.27 -4.84 -10.24
N VAL A 119 -0.58 -6.13 -10.17
CA VAL A 119 -1.16 -6.75 -8.97
C VAL A 119 -0.01 -7.02 -7.99
N GLU A 120 -0.05 -6.38 -6.82
CA GLU A 120 0.96 -6.53 -5.77
C GLU A 120 0.81 -7.83 -5.00
N GLY A 121 -0.42 -8.30 -4.85
CA GLY A 121 -0.77 -9.53 -4.17
C GLY A 121 -2.27 -9.57 -3.93
N TYR A 122 -2.72 -10.34 -2.94
CA TYR A 122 -4.15 -10.56 -2.72
C TYR A 122 -4.50 -10.49 -1.24
N LEU A 123 -5.56 -9.76 -0.95
CA LEU A 123 -6.12 -9.52 0.40
C LEU A 123 -7.48 -10.18 0.53
N PHE A 124 -7.92 -10.43 1.75
CA PHE A 124 -9.34 -10.68 1.99
C PHE A 124 -10.12 -9.36 1.90
N PRO A 125 -11.28 -9.32 1.22
CA PRO A 125 -12.11 -8.11 1.17
C PRO A 125 -12.87 -7.87 2.47
N GLU A 126 -13.03 -8.89 3.31
CA GLU A 126 -13.77 -8.88 4.57
C GLU A 126 -12.95 -9.56 5.68
N PRO A 127 -13.23 -9.29 6.97
CA PRO A 127 -12.53 -9.95 8.07
C PRO A 127 -12.67 -11.47 8.01
N VAL A 128 -11.54 -12.17 8.11
CA VAL A 128 -11.45 -13.63 8.30
C VAL A 128 -10.68 -13.93 9.57
N ASP A 129 -10.97 -15.04 10.23
CA ASP A 129 -10.27 -15.46 11.45
C ASP A 129 -8.75 -15.39 11.30
N GLY A 130 -8.10 -14.71 12.25
CA GLY A 130 -6.65 -14.51 12.26
C GLY A 130 -6.14 -13.37 11.37
N THR A 131 -7.01 -12.64 10.68
CA THR A 131 -6.62 -11.48 9.87
C THR A 131 -6.85 -10.16 10.60
N ILE A 132 -6.08 -9.14 10.21
CA ILE A 132 -6.21 -7.77 10.70
C ILE A 132 -6.35 -6.80 9.52
N PRO A 133 -6.98 -5.64 9.71
CA PRO A 133 -7.18 -4.65 8.65
C PRO A 133 -5.85 -4.03 8.19
N LEU A 134 -5.72 -3.85 6.89
CA LEU A 134 -4.78 -2.93 6.25
C LEU A 134 -5.51 -1.61 6.03
N PHE A 135 -5.18 -0.63 6.85
CA PHE A 135 -5.76 0.71 6.78
C PHE A 135 -5.02 1.58 5.75
N ARG A 136 -5.71 2.59 5.21
CA ARG A 136 -5.16 3.60 4.29
C ARG A 136 -5.38 5.01 4.83
N TRP A 137 -4.37 5.86 4.67
CA TRP A 137 -4.43 7.30 4.89
C TRP A 137 -3.87 8.04 3.68
N VAL A 138 -4.38 9.25 3.45
CA VAL A 138 -3.89 10.17 2.41
C VAL A 138 -3.30 11.42 3.03
N LYS A 139 -2.16 11.86 2.52
CA LYS A 139 -1.58 13.16 2.85
C LYS A 139 -2.18 14.22 1.93
N GLY A 140 -2.79 15.24 2.52
CA GLY A 140 -3.24 16.41 1.76
C GLY A 140 -2.04 17.26 1.28
N PRO A 141 -2.23 18.13 0.27
CA PRO A 141 -1.19 19.09 -0.11
C PRO A 141 -0.74 19.88 1.13
N LEU A 142 0.58 20.06 1.27
CA LEU A 142 1.14 20.95 2.29
C LEU A 142 0.48 22.33 2.14
N GLY A 143 -0.21 22.77 3.18
CA GLY A 143 -0.83 24.10 3.25
C GLY A 143 0.19 25.22 3.28
#